data_AF-A0A2W2BZT8-F1
#
_entry.id   AF-A0A2W2BZT8-F1
#
_cell.length_a   1.000
_cell.length_b   1.000
_cell.length_c   1.000
_cell.angle_alpha   90.00
_cell.angle_beta   90.00
_cell.angle_gamma   90.00
#
_symmetry.space_group_name_H-M   'P 1'
#
loop_
_entity.id
_entity.type
_entity.pdbx_description
1 polymer ?
#
loop_
_entity_poly.entity_id
_entity_poly.type
_entity_poly.pdbx_seq_one_letter_code
_entity_poly.pdbx_strand_id
1 'polypeptide(L)'
;PVGVNGALFANVAHGLITGLLFFLAGAIKVRHPHADMPSMGGGLLATMPRLGSVLTFASIASLGLPGLAGFWGEMLALYGAFQPANPLPRGLFLTYMVIGGLGAVLTAAYFVVMLSRVTHGRPRAARP
;
A
#
# COMPACT_ATOMS: atom_id res chain seq x y z
N PRO A 1 -14.04 21.29 4.84
CA PRO A 1 -13.81 20.97 3.40
C PRO A 1 -12.54 20.13 3.16
N VAL A 2 -11.42 20.40 3.83
CA VAL A 2 -10.13 19.71 3.58
C VAL A 2 -10.23 18.19 3.75
N GLY A 3 -10.84 17.71 4.85
CA GLY A 3 -11.01 16.27 5.08
C GLY A 3 -11.85 15.56 4.01
N VAL A 4 -12.88 16.21 3.48
CA VAL A 4 -13.72 15.67 2.39
C VAL A 4 -12.91 15.58 1.08
N ASN A 5 -12.16 16.63 0.75
CA ASN A 5 -11.29 16.61 -0.43
C ASN A 5 -10.19 15.55 -0.29
N GLY A 6 -9.62 15.38 0.91
CA GLY A 6 -8.69 14.32 1.23
C GLY A 6 -9.29 12.92 1.03
N ALA A 7 -10.52 12.70 1.49
CA ALA A 7 -11.23 11.44 1.29
C ALA A 7 -11.52 11.15 -0.20
N LEU A 8 -11.90 12.16 -0.98
CA LEU A 8 -12.07 12.02 -2.44
C LEU A 8 -10.75 11.66 -3.13
N PHE A 9 -9.66 12.34 -2.76
CA PHE A 9 -8.33 12.03 -3.29
C PHE A 9 -7.91 10.60 -2.92
N ALA A 10 -8.14 10.20 -1.67
CA ALA A 10 -7.87 8.85 -1.18
C ALA A 10 -8.68 7.79 -1.95
N ASN A 11 -9.96 8.01 -2.22
CA ASN A 11 -10.79 7.07 -2.99
C ASN A 11 -10.26 6.84 -4.42
N VAL A 12 -9.90 7.92 -5.12
CA VAL A 12 -9.35 7.81 -6.48
C VAL A 12 -7.98 7.13 -6.45
N ALA A 13 -7.09 7.57 -5.55
CA ALA A 13 -5.76 6.97 -5.39
C ALA A 13 -5.86 5.48 -5.05
N HIS A 14 -6.73 5.11 -4.09
CA HIS A 14 -6.95 3.73 -3.69
C HIS A 14 -7.47 2.88 -4.85
N GLY A 15 -8.46 3.35 -5.60
CA GLY A 15 -9.00 2.62 -6.76
C GLY A 15 -7.92 2.29 -7.80
N LEU A 16 -7.05 3.24 -8.11
CA LEU A 16 -5.96 3.05 -9.08
C LEU A 16 -4.86 2.13 -8.54
N ILE A 17 -4.39 2.38 -7.31
CA ILE A 17 -3.29 1.62 -6.70
C ILE A 17 -3.71 0.17 -6.43
N THR A 18 -4.87 -0.03 -5.82
CA THR A 18 -5.41 -1.36 -5.50
C THR A 18 -5.70 -2.14 -6.78
N GLY A 19 -6.27 -1.49 -7.81
CA GLY A 19 -6.48 -2.11 -9.12
C GLY A 19 -5.18 -2.62 -9.73
N LEU A 20 -4.11 -1.81 -9.70
CA LEU A 20 -2.79 -2.21 -10.17
C LEU A 20 -2.20 -3.36 -9.34
N LEU A 21 -2.31 -3.31 -8.00
CA LEU A 21 -1.83 -4.36 -7.11
C LEU A 21 -2.51 -5.71 -7.38
N PHE A 22 -3.84 -5.72 -7.54
CA PHE A 22 -4.57 -6.96 -7.85
C PHE A 22 -4.24 -7.50 -9.25
N PHE A 23 -4.07 -6.62 -10.24
CA PHE A 23 -3.60 -7.02 -11.56
C PHE A 23 -2.22 -7.71 -11.48
N LEU A 24 -1.27 -7.12 -10.75
CA LEU A 24 0.06 -7.69 -10.57
C LEU A 24 0.03 -9.00 -9.78
N ALA A 25 -0.77 -9.08 -8.72
CA ALA A 25 -0.98 -10.30 -7.95
C ALA A 25 -1.53 -11.44 -8.83
N GLY A 26 -2.50 -11.14 -9.70
CA GLY A 26 -3.00 -12.08 -10.70
C GLY A 26 -1.92 -12.51 -11.70
N ALA A 27 -1.12 -11.57 -12.20
CA ALA A 27 -0.02 -11.86 -13.12
C ALA A 27 1.07 -12.74 -12.48
N ILE A 28 1.36 -12.56 -11.19
CA ILE A 28 2.25 -13.43 -10.41
C ILE A 28 1.61 -14.80 -10.26
N LYS A 29 0.32 -14.85 -9.89
CA LYS A 29 -0.39 -16.11 -9.66
C LYS A 29 -0.46 -17.01 -10.89
N VAL A 30 -0.57 -16.46 -12.10
CA VAL A 30 -0.53 -17.26 -13.34
C VAL A 30 0.83 -17.93 -13.56
N ARG A 31 1.89 -17.39 -12.96
CA ARG A 31 3.28 -17.87 -13.12
C ARG A 31 3.78 -18.71 -11.96
N HIS A 32 3.07 -18.69 -10.83
CA HIS A 32 3.39 -19.45 -9.64
C HIS A 32 2.27 -20.44 -9.31
N PRO A 33 2.58 -21.73 -9.10
CA PRO A 33 1.57 -22.74 -8.75
C PRO A 33 0.77 -22.36 -7.50
N HIS A 34 1.42 -21.75 -6.51
CA HIS A 34 0.83 -21.38 -5.24
C HIS A 34 0.83 -19.87 -5.02
N ALA A 35 -0.05 -19.40 -4.13
CA ALA A 35 -0.25 -17.98 -3.83
C ALA A 35 0.35 -17.57 -2.48
N ASP A 36 0.91 -18.51 -1.73
CA ASP A 36 1.53 -18.25 -0.45
C ASP A 36 2.92 -17.61 -0.64
N MET A 37 3.21 -16.53 0.08
CA MET A 37 4.49 -15.83 -0.03
C MET A 37 5.70 -16.72 0.26
N PRO A 38 5.66 -17.70 1.20
CA PRO A 38 6.78 -18.60 1.45
C PRO A 38 7.15 -19.48 0.25
N SER A 39 6.17 -19.97 -0.52
CA SER A 39 6.43 -20.80 -1.70
C SER A 39 6.98 -20.01 -2.89
N MET A 40 6.72 -18.70 -2.96
CA MET A 40 7.25 -17.83 -4.03
C MET A 40 8.78 -17.73 -3.97
N GLY A 41 9.40 -17.98 -2.81
CA GLY A 41 10.85 -18.09 -2.66
C GLY A 41 11.63 -16.77 -2.81
N GLY A 42 10.94 -15.64 -3.03
CA GLY A 42 11.54 -14.33 -3.25
C GLY A 42 12.25 -14.17 -4.59
N GLY A 43 13.01 -13.09 -4.72
CA GLY A 43 13.87 -12.84 -5.89
C GLY A 43 13.13 -12.43 -7.17
N LEU A 44 11.88 -11.97 -7.08
CA LEU A 44 11.09 -11.54 -8.24
C LEU A 44 11.78 -10.40 -9.02
N LEU A 45 12.55 -9.54 -8.36
CA LEU A 45 13.34 -8.50 -9.05
C LEU A 45 14.45 -9.08 -9.93
N ALA A 46 14.97 -10.27 -9.60
CA ALA A 46 16.01 -10.94 -10.39
C ALA A 46 15.42 -11.83 -11.49
N THR A 47 14.33 -12.55 -11.20
CA THR A 47 13.70 -13.47 -12.18
C THR A 47 12.76 -12.75 -13.14
N MET A 48 12.07 -11.70 -12.67
CA MET A 48 11.03 -10.98 -13.39
C MET A 48 11.12 -9.47 -13.14
N PRO A 49 12.22 -8.81 -13.54
CA PRO A 49 12.56 -7.44 -13.12
C PRO A 49 11.47 -6.41 -13.41
N ARG A 50 10.80 -6.51 -14.57
CA ARG A 50 9.70 -5.59 -14.92
C ARG A 50 8.49 -5.76 -14.01
N LEU A 51 8.14 -7.00 -13.66
CA LEU A 51 6.99 -7.27 -12.81
C LEU A 51 7.31 -6.90 -11.36
N GLY A 52 8.50 -7.27 -10.88
CA GLY A 52 9.00 -6.92 -9.55
C GLY A 52 9.12 -5.41 -9.33
N SER A 53 9.57 -4.65 -10.33
CA SER A 53 9.71 -3.19 -10.21
C SER A 53 8.34 -2.49 -10.13
N VAL A 54 7.38 -2.87 -10.98
CA VAL A 54 6.03 -2.30 -10.95
C VAL A 54 5.29 -2.69 -9.67
N LEU A 55 5.45 -3.94 -9.18
CA LEU A 55 4.90 -4.36 -7.87
C LEU A 55 5.49 -3.53 -6.74
N THR A 56 6.80 -3.30 -6.76
CA THR A 56 7.50 -2.49 -5.75
C THR A 56 6.98 -1.04 -5.80
N PHE A 57 6.87 -0.46 -6.99
CA PHE A 57 6.31 0.89 -7.16
C PHE A 57 4.87 1.01 -6.64
N ALA A 58 3.98 0.08 -7.02
CA ALA A 58 2.60 0.08 -6.57
C ALA A 58 2.47 -0.10 -5.05
N SER A 59 3.33 -0.95 -4.46
CA SER A 59 3.40 -1.16 -3.01
C SER A 59 3.87 0.09 -2.27
N ILE A 60 4.89 0.78 -2.81
CA ILE A 60 5.39 2.05 -2.26
C ILE A 60 4.34 3.16 -2.39
N ALA A 61 3.58 3.18 -3.48
CA ALA A 61 2.45 4.09 -3.62
C ALA A 61 1.35 3.81 -2.58
N SER A 62 1.12 2.55 -2.24
CA SER A 62 0.10 2.13 -1.27
C SER A 62 0.47 2.37 0.19
N LEU A 63 1.77 2.40 0.54
CA LEU A 63 2.21 2.69 1.91
C LEU A 63 2.34 4.18 2.23
N GLY A 64 1.95 5.06 1.29
CA GLY A 64 1.83 6.49 1.55
C GLY A 64 3.14 7.28 1.45
N LEU A 65 4.07 6.90 0.56
CA LEU A 65 5.34 7.62 0.43
C LEU A 65 5.12 9.05 -0.16
N PRO A 66 5.74 10.11 0.40
CA PRO A 66 5.59 11.47 -0.11
C PRO A 66 5.92 11.57 -1.60
N GLY A 67 5.07 12.27 -2.35
CA GLY A 67 5.18 12.39 -3.81
C GLY A 67 4.37 11.37 -4.60
N LEU A 68 3.73 10.40 -3.95
CA LEU A 68 2.79 9.46 -4.57
C LEU A 68 1.33 9.75 -4.17
N ALA A 69 0.39 9.21 -4.94
CA ALA A 69 -1.03 9.52 -4.77
C ALA A 69 -1.60 9.09 -3.40
N GLY A 70 -1.14 7.98 -2.82
CA GLY A 70 -1.64 7.54 -1.50
C GLY A 70 -1.40 8.57 -0.39
N PHE A 71 -0.23 9.22 -0.40
CA PHE A 71 0.18 10.17 0.64
C PHE A 71 -0.76 11.37 0.78
N TRP A 72 -1.13 12.00 -0.34
CA TRP A 72 -1.93 13.23 -0.29
C TRP A 72 -3.35 12.98 0.23
N GLY A 73 -3.94 11.81 -0.06
CA GLY A 73 -5.25 11.44 0.47
C GLY A 73 -5.21 11.28 1.99
N GLU A 74 -4.23 10.52 2.49
CA GLU A 74 -4.05 10.26 3.92
C GLU A 74 -3.67 11.54 4.69
N MET A 75 -2.71 12.32 4.19
CA MET A 75 -2.25 13.55 4.84
C MET A 75 -3.38 14.57 4.98
N LEU A 76 -4.18 14.80 3.93
CA LEU A 76 -5.31 15.73 3.98
C LEU A 76 -6.44 15.23 4.88
N ALA A 77 -6.67 13.91 4.94
CA ALA A 77 -7.65 13.32 5.85
C ALA A 77 -7.24 13.49 7.32
N LEU A 78 -5.98 13.20 7.66
CA LEU A 78 -5.44 13.40 9.02
C LEU A 78 -5.42 14.88 9.41
N TYR A 79 -5.03 15.77 8.49
CA TYR A 79 -5.09 17.22 8.71
C TYR A 79 -6.53 17.69 8.96
N GLY A 80 -7.49 17.19 8.18
CA GLY A 80 -8.91 17.47 8.40
C GLY A 80 -9.44 16.96 9.74
N ALA A 81 -8.90 15.85 10.24
CA ALA A 81 -9.23 15.33 11.57
C ALA A 81 -8.56 16.11 12.71
N PHE A 82 -7.39 16.71 12.47
CA PHE A 82 -6.71 17.57 13.43
C PHE A 82 -7.46 18.90 13.65
N GLN A 83 -8.07 19.45 12.60
CA GLN A 83 -8.86 20.68 12.63
C GLN A 83 -10.31 20.46 12.11
N PRO A 84 -11.15 19.75 12.87
CA PRO A 84 -12.52 19.49 12.47
C PRO A 84 -13.36 20.78 12.51
N ALA A 85 -14.31 20.91 11.59
CA ALA A 85 -15.22 22.07 11.51
C ALA A 85 -16.21 22.10 12.68
N ASN A 86 -16.58 23.28 13.18
CA ASN A 86 -17.63 23.42 14.20
C ASN A 86 -19.01 23.01 13.59
N PRO A 87 -19.88 22.23 14.28
CA PRO A 87 -19.86 21.81 15.70
C PRO A 87 -19.27 20.41 15.95
N LEU A 88 -18.39 19.88 15.09
CA LEU A 88 -17.88 18.52 15.22
C LEU A 88 -17.04 18.35 16.51
N PRO A 89 -17.22 17.25 17.25
CA PRO A 89 -16.52 17.02 18.51
C PRO A 89 -15.03 16.73 18.28
N ARG A 90 -14.17 17.67 18.68
CA ARG A 90 -12.71 17.57 18.50
C ARG A 90 -12.09 16.30 19.10
N GLY A 91 -12.54 15.89 20.29
CA GLY A 91 -12.01 14.70 20.96
C GLY A 91 -12.20 13.42 20.13
N LEU A 92 -13.36 13.28 19.49
CA LEU A 92 -13.66 12.13 18.64
C LEU A 92 -12.78 12.10 17.38
N PHE A 93 -12.61 13.24 16.72
CA PHE A 93 -11.79 13.34 15.51
C PHE A 93 -10.30 13.11 15.78
N LEU A 94 -9.78 13.52 16.93
CA LEU A 94 -8.42 13.16 17.35
C LEU A 94 -8.26 11.66 17.56
N THR A 95 -9.26 10.97 18.13
CA THR A 95 -9.25 9.51 18.23
C THR A 95 -9.22 8.86 16.84
N TYR A 96 -10.04 9.35 15.90
CA TYR A 96 -10.00 8.86 14.51
C TYR A 96 -8.67 9.12 13.82
N MET A 97 -8.02 10.26 14.09
CA MET A 97 -6.69 10.57 13.59
C MET A 97 -5.65 9.56 14.07
N VAL A 98 -5.69 9.18 15.35
CA VAL A 98 -4.79 8.16 15.93
C VAL A 98 -5.04 6.79 15.29
N ILE A 99 -6.31 6.38 15.15
CA ILE A 99 -6.67 5.11 14.50
C ILE A 99 -6.20 5.09 13.04
N GLY A 100 -6.42 6.19 12.30
CA GLY A 100 -5.95 6.34 10.92
C GLY A 100 -4.43 6.26 10.81
N GLY A 101 -3.70 6.93 11.70
CA GLY A 101 -2.24 6.86 11.76
C GLY A 101 -1.72 5.44 12.06
N LEU A 102 -2.36 4.71 12.97
CA LEU A 102 -2.05 3.30 13.22
C LEU A 102 -2.29 2.44 11.96
N GLY A 103 -3.39 2.68 11.24
CA GLY A 103 -3.67 2.02 9.97
C GLY A 103 -2.59 2.24 8.90
N ALA A 104 -2.07 3.47 8.80
CA ALA A 104 -0.96 3.80 7.90
C ALA A 104 0.33 3.03 8.28
N VAL A 105 0.67 2.98 9.56
CA VAL A 105 1.85 2.22 10.05
C VAL A 105 1.71 0.72 9.75
N LEU A 106 0.55 0.13 10.01
CA LEU A 106 0.29 -1.29 9.71
C LEU A 106 0.38 -1.58 8.21
N THR A 107 -0.16 -0.70 7.38
CA THR A 107 -0.08 -0.80 5.92
C THR A 107 1.37 -0.78 5.45
N ALA A 108 2.18 0.16 5.95
CA ALA A 108 3.60 0.24 5.63
C ALA A 108 4.36 -1.02 6.08
N ALA A 109 4.14 -1.48 7.31
CA ALA A 109 4.75 -2.70 7.82
C ALA A 109 4.42 -3.92 6.94
N TYR A 110 3.15 -4.08 6.55
CA TYR A 110 2.73 -5.16 5.66
C TYR A 110 3.44 -5.12 4.31
N PHE A 111 3.44 -3.96 3.62
CA PHE A 111 4.05 -3.86 2.29
C PHE A 111 5.56 -4.05 2.33
N VAL A 112 6.25 -3.53 3.35
CA VAL A 112 7.70 -3.77 3.52
C VAL A 112 7.98 -5.25 3.72
N VAL A 113 7.22 -5.93 4.59
CA VAL A 113 7.37 -7.37 4.81
C VAL A 113 7.06 -8.15 3.54
N MET A 114 5.99 -7.82 2.82
CA MET A 114 5.62 -8.49 1.57
C MET A 114 6.71 -8.33 0.50
N LEU A 115 7.21 -7.11 0.28
CA LEU A 115 8.30 -6.87 -0.66
C LEU A 115 9.59 -7.60 -0.26
N SER A 116 9.92 -7.64 1.03
CA SER A 116 11.10 -8.38 1.50
C SER A 116 11.03 -9.88 1.20
N ARG A 117 9.82 -10.45 1.19
CA ARG A 117 9.58 -11.89 0.97
C ARG A 117 9.36 -12.25 -0.49
N VAL A 118 8.76 -11.35 -1.27
CA VAL A 118 8.33 -11.62 -2.65
C VAL A 118 9.32 -11.05 -3.66
N THR A 119 9.76 -9.79 -3.49
CA THR A 119 10.58 -9.12 -4.50
C THR A 119 12.09 -9.26 -4.28
N HIS A 120 12.52 -9.23 -3.01
CA HIS A 120 13.92 -9.31 -2.62
C HIS A 120 14.37 -10.75 -2.34
N GLY A 121 15.68 -10.96 -2.21
CA GLY A 121 16.29 -12.27 -1.95
C GLY A 121 16.87 -12.94 -3.20
N ARG A 122 17.52 -14.09 -3.00
CA ARG A 122 18.06 -14.88 -4.11
C ARG A 122 16.96 -15.77 -4.68
N PRO A 123 16.80 -15.86 -6.01
CA PRO A 123 15.90 -16.82 -6.63
C PRO A 123 16.21 -18.23 -6.13
N ARG A 124 15.21 -18.92 -5.58
CA ARG A 124 15.37 -20.31 -5.18
C ARG A 124 15.46 -21.14 -6.46
N ALA A 125 16.53 -21.93 -6.63
CA ALA A 125 16.66 -22.83 -7.77
C ALA A 125 15.44 -23.75 -7.85
N ALA A 126 14.89 -23.95 -9.05
CA ALA A 126 13.84 -24.93 -9.28
C ALA A 126 14.35 -26.28 -8.75
N ARG A 127 13.64 -26.86 -7.77
CA ARG A 127 13.91 -28.25 -7.40
C ARG A 127 13.53 -29.12 -8.62
N PRO A 128 14.41 -30.05 -9.02
CA PRO A 128 14.16 -30.94 -10.14
C PRO A 128 12.91 -31.78 -9.91
#